data_AF-A0A9X2HMH0-F1
#
_entry.id   AF-A0A9X2HMH0-F1
#
_cell.length_a   1.000
_cell.length_b   1.000
_cell.length_c   1.000
_cell.angle_alpha   90.00
_cell.angle_beta   90.00
_cell.angle_gamma   90.00
#
_symmetry.space_group_name_H-M   'P 1'
#
loop_
_entity.id
_entity.type
_entity.pdbx_description
1 polymer ?
#
loop_
_entity_poly.entity_id
_entity_poly.type
_entity_poly.pdbx_seq_one_letter_code
_entity_poly.pdbx_strand_id
1 'polypeptide(L)'
;MPPRFPPVFDDSPVAYAFALFSLSLISAIALAMLIGSMLEERRAREVDRIVHNRVRRAPKRVEMTLLQLHRLIVSGFLLTILFGALPDVIVMLSWGEADDGTMFALFQLDRFFDGLTAFPLVGSFILSTMAAQSVDHRLFTDPAPPPVRLSFRWTSFGDKLKIGGLVLCIAVGVTLYKAGLR
;
A
#
# COMPACT_ATOMS: atom_id res chain seq x y z
N MET A 1 -35.83 14.43 7.12
CA MET A 1 -35.26 13.25 6.42
C MET A 1 -33.75 13.45 6.41
N PRO A 2 -32.95 12.45 6.78
CA PRO A 2 -31.50 12.56 6.65
C PRO A 2 -31.13 12.78 5.17
N PRO A 3 -30.06 13.54 4.88
CA PRO A 3 -29.60 13.76 3.51
C PRO A 3 -29.25 12.43 2.86
N ARG A 4 -29.69 12.23 1.61
CA ARG A 4 -29.45 10.98 0.85
C ARG A 4 -27.98 10.79 0.47
N PHE A 5 -27.18 11.86 0.47
CA PHE A 5 -25.77 11.85 0.10
C PHE A 5 -24.94 12.54 1.18
N PRO A 6 -23.62 12.27 1.23
CA PRO A 6 -22.73 13.06 2.07
C PRO A 6 -22.76 14.53 1.63
N PRO A 7 -22.59 15.50 2.55
CA PRO A 7 -22.64 16.94 2.22
C PRO A 7 -21.70 17.36 1.09
N VAL A 8 -20.58 16.65 0.95
CA VAL A 8 -19.57 16.88 -0.11
C VAL A 8 -20.11 16.53 -1.52
N PHE A 9 -21.19 15.76 -1.61
CA PHE A 9 -21.81 15.29 -2.85
C PHE A 9 -23.26 15.74 -3.03
N ASP A 10 -23.76 16.65 -2.18
CA ASP A 10 -25.16 17.13 -2.24
C ASP A 10 -25.52 17.69 -3.63
N ASP A 11 -24.56 18.30 -4.31
CA ASP A 11 -24.74 18.91 -5.64
C ASP A 11 -24.56 17.95 -6.83
N SER A 12 -24.04 16.72 -6.61
CA SER A 12 -23.71 15.80 -7.71
C SER A 12 -23.76 14.31 -7.31
N PRO A 13 -24.90 13.63 -7.52
CA PRO A 13 -25.01 12.19 -7.25
C PRO A 13 -24.12 11.34 -8.18
N VAL A 14 -23.81 11.86 -9.37
CA VAL A 14 -22.89 11.20 -10.32
C VAL A 14 -21.47 11.20 -9.78
N ALA A 15 -21.03 12.29 -9.15
CA ALA A 15 -19.70 12.35 -8.52
C ALA A 15 -19.59 11.34 -7.36
N TYR A 16 -20.65 11.19 -6.57
CA TYR A 16 -20.72 10.19 -5.52
C TYR A 16 -20.62 8.75 -6.08
N ALA A 17 -21.40 8.42 -7.11
CA ALA A 17 -21.36 7.11 -7.73
C ALA A 17 -19.99 6.80 -8.37
N PHE A 18 -19.37 7.79 -9.02
CA PHE A 18 -18.04 7.65 -9.60
C PHE A 18 -16.94 7.47 -8.55
N ALA A 19 -16.99 8.23 -7.46
CA ALA A 19 -16.08 8.09 -6.34
C ALA A 19 -16.22 6.70 -5.69
N LEU A 20 -17.45 6.26 -5.42
CA LEU A 20 -17.71 4.93 -4.87
C LEU A 20 -17.20 3.83 -5.81
N PHE A 21 -17.48 3.93 -7.12
CA PHE A 21 -17.03 2.95 -8.11
C PHE A 21 -15.50 2.89 -8.20
N SER A 22 -14.84 4.04 -8.32
CA SER A 22 -13.38 4.11 -8.48
C SER A 22 -12.63 3.62 -7.23
N LEU A 23 -13.07 4.01 -6.04
CA LEU A 23 -12.50 3.55 -4.76
C LEU A 23 -12.75 2.05 -4.53
N SER A 24 -13.93 1.56 -4.87
CA SER A 24 -14.24 0.13 -4.80
C SER A 24 -13.38 -0.68 -5.77
N LEU A 25 -13.25 -0.20 -7.01
CA LEU A 25 -12.45 -0.86 -8.04
C LEU A 25 -10.98 -0.93 -7.67
N ILE A 26 -10.38 0.18 -7.22
CA ILE A 26 -8.96 0.19 -6.85
C ILE A 26 -8.69 -0.68 -5.62
N SER A 27 -9.61 -0.70 -4.66
CA SER A 27 -9.53 -1.58 -3.48
C SER A 27 -9.63 -3.05 -3.86
N ALA A 28 -10.57 -3.41 -4.74
CA ALA A 28 -10.74 -4.78 -5.23
C ALA A 28 -9.52 -5.27 -6.03
N ILE A 29 -8.99 -4.42 -6.91
CA ILE A 29 -7.78 -4.70 -7.68
C ILE A 29 -6.58 -4.89 -6.73
N ALA A 30 -6.41 -4.00 -5.75
CA ALA A 30 -5.32 -4.10 -4.78
C ALA A 30 -5.42 -5.37 -3.94
N LEU A 31 -6.63 -5.72 -3.47
CA LEU A 31 -6.88 -6.93 -2.72
C LEU A 31 -6.60 -8.19 -3.56
N ALA A 32 -7.06 -8.22 -4.82
CA ALA A 32 -6.81 -9.33 -5.73
C ALA A 32 -5.31 -9.55 -5.98
N MET A 33 -4.55 -8.47 -6.18
CA MET A 33 -3.10 -8.54 -6.33
C MET A 33 -2.39 -9.03 -5.06
N LEU A 34 -2.80 -8.55 -3.88
CA LEU A 34 -2.26 -9.03 -2.60
C LEU A 34 -2.53 -10.53 -2.41
N ILE A 35 -3.78 -10.97 -2.61
CA ILE A 35 -4.14 -12.39 -2.50
C ILE A 35 -3.36 -13.22 -3.51
N GLY A 36 -3.27 -12.77 -4.77
CA GLY A 36 -2.49 -13.43 -5.82
C GLY A 36 -1.03 -13.62 -5.40
N SER A 37 -0.40 -12.56 -4.87
CA SER A 37 0.98 -12.64 -4.38
C SER A 37 1.16 -13.64 -3.23
N MET A 38 0.22 -13.68 -2.29
CA MET A 38 0.25 -14.62 -1.16
C MET A 38 0.05 -16.07 -1.61
N LEU A 39 -0.83 -16.31 -2.58
CA LEU A 39 -1.08 -17.63 -3.15
C LEU A 39 0.11 -18.12 -3.96
N GLU A 40 0.76 -17.26 -4.74
CA GLU A 40 2.00 -17.60 -5.44
C GLU A 40 3.11 -18.02 -4.48
N GLU A 41 3.29 -17.31 -3.37
CA GLU A 41 4.28 -17.69 -2.36
C GLU A 41 3.96 -19.03 -1.71
N ARG A 42 2.69 -19.29 -1.39
CA ARG A 42 2.27 -20.58 -0.84
C ARG A 42 2.55 -21.71 -1.83
N ARG A 43 2.18 -21.50 -3.11
CA ARG A 43 2.43 -22.48 -4.18
C ARG A 43 3.92 -22.74 -4.37
N ALA A 44 4.76 -21.71 -4.34
CA ALA A 44 6.21 -21.86 -4.43
C ALA A 44 6.78 -22.68 -3.26
N ARG A 45 6.33 -22.43 -2.04
CA ARG A 45 6.74 -23.18 -0.83
C ARG A 45 6.29 -24.65 -0.89
N GLU A 46 5.09 -24.90 -1.41
CA GLU A 46 4.54 -26.24 -1.54
C GLU A 46 5.30 -27.07 -2.59
N VAL A 47 5.59 -26.48 -3.76
CA VAL A 47 6.42 -27.12 -4.79
C VAL A 47 7.82 -27.43 -4.25
N ASP A 48 8.45 -26.49 -3.56
CA ASP A 48 9.78 -26.73 -2.95
C ASP A 48 9.74 -27.86 -1.91
N ARG A 49 8.63 -27.98 -1.16
CA ARG A 49 8.43 -29.08 -0.19
C ARG A 49 8.28 -30.44 -0.87
N ILE A 50 7.54 -30.52 -1.98
CA ILE A 50 7.30 -31.76 -2.71
C ILE A 50 8.58 -32.23 -3.40
N VAL A 51 9.29 -31.32 -4.08
CA VAL A 51 10.46 -31.64 -4.90
C VAL A 51 11.69 -32.03 -4.06
N HIS A 52 11.66 -31.88 -2.73
CA HIS A 52 12.79 -32.19 -1.83
C HIS A 52 14.10 -31.60 -2.34
N ASN A 53 14.03 -30.39 -2.90
CA ASN A 53 15.15 -29.81 -3.62
C ASN A 53 16.25 -29.40 -2.63
N ARG A 54 17.16 -30.33 -2.32
CA ARG A 54 18.27 -30.12 -1.37
C ARG A 54 19.24 -29.03 -1.82
N VAL A 55 19.22 -28.67 -3.10
CA VAL A 55 20.06 -27.62 -3.70
C VAL A 55 19.57 -26.22 -3.29
N ARG A 56 18.29 -26.08 -2.94
CA ARG A 56 17.70 -24.81 -2.44
C ARG A 56 17.75 -24.70 -0.91
N ARG A 57 18.67 -25.40 -0.25
CA ARG A 57 19.02 -25.09 1.15
C ARG A 57 19.50 -23.65 1.18
N ALA A 58 18.62 -22.77 1.66
CA ALA A 58 18.82 -21.33 1.72
C ALA A 58 20.23 -20.99 2.23
N PRO A 59 20.92 -20.01 1.62
CA PRO A 59 22.08 -19.43 2.29
C PRO A 59 21.64 -18.99 3.70
N LYS A 60 22.47 -19.31 4.70
CA LYS A 60 22.27 -19.05 6.14
C LYS A 60 22.13 -17.56 6.50
N ARG A 61 21.94 -16.67 5.53
CA ARG A 61 21.83 -15.22 5.69
C ARG A 61 20.53 -14.74 5.04
N VAL A 62 19.93 -13.74 5.66
CA VAL A 62 18.72 -13.04 5.21
C VAL A 62 19.00 -12.34 3.89
N GLU A 63 19.11 -13.11 2.82
CA GLU A 63 19.45 -12.66 1.50
C GLU A 63 18.16 -12.66 0.68
N MET A 64 17.49 -11.50 0.68
CA MET A 64 16.32 -11.29 -0.17
C MET A 64 16.77 -11.22 -1.63
N THR A 65 16.06 -11.95 -2.49
CA THR A 65 16.21 -11.80 -3.94
C THR A 65 15.65 -10.45 -4.39
N LEU A 66 16.15 -9.91 -5.50
CA LEU A 66 15.63 -8.66 -6.08
C LEU A 66 14.11 -8.75 -6.35
N LEU A 67 13.65 -9.91 -6.81
CA LEU A 67 12.24 -10.17 -7.07
C LEU A 67 11.40 -10.14 -5.78
N GLN A 68 11.88 -10.72 -4.68
CA GLN A 68 11.21 -10.65 -3.37
C GLN A 68 11.16 -9.23 -2.83
N LEU A 69 12.24 -8.47 -2.99
CA LEU A 69 12.29 -7.07 -2.56
C LEU A 69 11.30 -6.21 -3.36
N HIS A 70 11.22 -6.41 -4.68
CA HIS A 70 10.23 -5.73 -5.52
C HIS A 70 8.79 -6.10 -5.13
N ARG A 71 8.50 -7.39 -4.93
CA ARG A 71 7.19 -7.86 -4.46
C ARG A 71 6.81 -7.24 -3.11
N LEU A 72 7.77 -7.13 -2.19
CA LEU A 72 7.54 -6.51 -0.88
C LEU A 72 7.20 -5.02 -1.01
N ILE A 73 7.94 -4.26 -1.84
CA ILE A 73 7.66 -2.84 -2.11
C ILE A 73 6.25 -2.68 -2.71
N VAL A 74 5.92 -3.46 -3.74
CA VAL A 74 4.60 -3.41 -4.39
C VAL A 74 3.49 -3.77 -3.39
N SER A 75 3.68 -4.82 -2.58
CA SER A 75 2.70 -5.22 -1.57
C SER A 75 2.43 -4.14 -0.53
N GLY A 76 3.46 -3.39 -0.10
CA GLY A 76 3.26 -2.30 0.84
C GLY A 76 2.56 -1.09 0.20
N PHE A 77 2.81 -0.78 -1.07
CA PHE A 77 2.01 0.21 -1.80
C PHE A 77 0.54 -0.22 -1.92
N LEU A 78 0.27 -1.48 -2.26
CA LEU A 78 -1.09 -2.01 -2.33
C LEU A 78 -1.80 -2.00 -0.98
N LEU A 79 -1.08 -2.30 0.12
CA LEU A 79 -1.60 -2.17 1.48
C LEU A 79 -1.96 -0.74 1.85
N THR A 80 -1.16 0.23 1.40
CA THR A 80 -1.47 1.66 1.59
C THR A 80 -2.79 2.02 0.94
N ILE A 81 -2.99 1.60 -0.32
CA ILE A 81 -4.25 1.83 -1.05
C ILE A 81 -5.41 1.14 -0.33
N LEU A 82 -5.23 -0.11 0.09
CA LEU A 82 -6.28 -0.86 0.77
C LEU A 82 -6.68 -0.19 2.09
N PHE A 83 -5.72 0.23 2.90
CA PHE A 83 -6.03 0.90 4.16
C PHE A 83 -6.62 2.29 3.97
N GLY A 84 -6.24 3.04 2.94
CA GLY A 84 -6.81 4.37 2.70
C GLY A 84 -8.20 4.32 2.05
N ALA A 85 -8.40 3.46 1.05
CA ALA A 85 -9.61 3.47 0.24
C ALA A 85 -10.74 2.57 0.77
N LEU A 86 -10.42 1.47 1.46
CA LEU A 86 -11.42 0.51 1.91
C LEU A 86 -12.39 1.07 2.97
N PRO A 87 -11.93 1.81 4.01
CA PRO A 87 -12.84 2.41 4.98
C PRO A 87 -13.73 3.48 4.35
N ASP A 88 -13.18 4.31 3.45
CA ASP A 88 -13.95 5.29 2.67
C ASP A 88 -15.10 4.61 1.90
N VAL A 89 -14.85 3.47 1.25
CA VAL A 89 -15.90 2.69 0.57
C VAL A 89 -16.97 2.21 1.55
N ILE A 90 -16.58 1.72 2.73
CA ILE A 90 -17.54 1.25 3.75
C ILE A 90 -18.40 2.41 4.26
N VAL A 91 -17.79 3.57 4.54
CA VAL A 91 -18.48 4.79 4.96
C VAL A 91 -19.46 5.25 3.89
N MET A 92 -19.03 5.27 2.62
CA MET A 92 -19.89 5.65 1.51
C MET A 92 -21.07 4.68 1.37
N LEU A 93 -20.85 3.37 1.38
CA LEU A 93 -21.92 2.37 1.26
C LEU A 93 -22.91 2.41 2.44
N SER A 94 -22.44 2.72 3.63
CA SER A 94 -23.28 2.78 4.84
C SER A 94 -24.04 4.11 4.97
N TRP A 95 -23.75 5.09 4.10
CA TRP A 95 -24.31 6.43 4.19
C TRP A 95 -25.82 6.43 4.01
N GLY A 96 -26.54 7.01 4.98
CA GLY A 96 -28.00 7.12 4.94
C GLY A 96 -28.75 5.82 5.29
N GLU A 97 -28.05 4.70 5.43
CA GLU A 97 -28.61 3.42 5.90
C GLU A 97 -28.27 3.14 7.37
N ALA A 98 -27.10 3.58 7.83
CA ALA A 98 -26.61 3.34 9.18
C ALA A 98 -27.10 4.41 10.17
N ASP A 99 -27.30 3.99 11.43
CA ASP A 99 -27.61 4.88 12.55
C ASP A 99 -26.45 5.86 12.84
N ASP A 100 -26.74 7.01 13.44
CA ASP A 100 -25.76 8.07 13.70
C ASP A 100 -24.57 7.57 14.56
N GLY A 101 -24.84 6.71 15.53
CA GLY A 101 -23.79 6.09 16.36
C GLY A 101 -22.86 5.17 15.56
N THR A 102 -23.42 4.46 14.57
CA THR A 102 -22.66 3.59 13.67
C THR A 102 -21.80 4.41 12.71
N MET A 103 -22.37 5.49 12.15
CA MET A 103 -21.63 6.40 11.28
C MET A 103 -20.46 7.05 12.02
N PHE A 104 -20.64 7.45 13.27
CA PHE A 104 -19.55 7.95 14.10
C PHE A 104 -18.44 6.91 14.29
N ALA A 105 -18.80 5.66 14.58
CA ALA A 105 -17.81 4.58 14.71
C ALA A 105 -17.07 4.31 13.39
N LEU A 106 -17.76 4.34 12.25
CA LEU A 106 -17.16 4.18 10.92
C LEU A 106 -16.18 5.31 10.59
N PHE A 107 -16.48 6.56 10.96
CA PHE A 107 -15.54 7.66 10.79
C PHE A 107 -14.29 7.55 11.67
N GLN A 108 -14.43 7.03 12.91
CA GLN A 108 -13.27 6.75 13.76
C GLN A 108 -12.41 5.63 13.17
N LEU A 109 -13.05 4.62 12.59
CA LEU A 109 -12.38 3.54 11.88
C LEU A 109 -11.62 4.07 10.66
N ASP A 110 -12.27 4.87 9.80
CA ASP A 110 -11.63 5.53 8.65
C ASP A 110 -10.37 6.28 9.06
N ARG A 111 -10.48 7.13 10.09
CA ARG A 111 -9.36 7.91 10.60
C ARG A 111 -8.21 7.06 11.15
N PHE A 112 -8.53 5.94 11.79
CA PHE A 112 -7.53 4.99 12.28
C PHE A 112 -6.78 4.34 11.12
N PHE A 113 -7.52 3.91 10.09
CA PHE A 113 -6.96 3.31 8.90
C PHE A 113 -6.15 4.29 8.04
N ASP A 114 -6.61 5.54 7.90
CA ASP A 114 -5.84 6.66 7.32
C ASP A 114 -4.50 6.83 8.03
N GLY A 115 -4.49 6.79 9.36
CA GLY A 115 -3.24 6.80 10.14
C GLY A 115 -2.35 5.57 9.89
N LEU A 116 -2.97 4.40 9.73
CA LEU A 116 -2.25 3.16 9.42
C LEU A 116 -1.62 3.16 8.02
N THR A 117 -2.16 3.90 7.04
CA THR A 117 -1.58 4.00 5.68
C THR A 117 -0.13 4.48 5.68
N ALA A 118 0.26 5.29 6.66
CA ALA A 118 1.60 5.83 6.76
C ALA A 118 2.67 4.74 6.92
N PHE A 119 2.38 3.67 7.68
CA PHE A 119 3.34 2.60 7.95
C PHE A 119 3.78 1.81 6.69
N PRO A 120 2.86 1.20 5.92
CA PRO A 120 3.24 0.46 4.72
C PRO A 120 3.79 1.40 3.64
N LEU A 121 3.36 2.66 3.58
CA LEU A 121 3.89 3.65 2.66
C LEU A 121 5.35 3.99 2.95
N VAL A 122 5.65 4.36 4.20
CA VAL A 122 7.02 4.68 4.66
C VAL A 122 7.91 3.45 4.51
N GLY A 123 7.43 2.28 4.89
CA GLY A 123 8.15 1.02 4.72
C GLY A 123 8.50 0.74 3.25
N SER A 124 7.54 0.87 2.33
CA SER A 124 7.75 0.67 0.89
C SER A 124 8.71 1.70 0.31
N PHE A 125 8.63 2.95 0.77
CA PHE A 125 9.52 4.02 0.35
C PHE A 125 10.96 3.76 0.80
N ILE A 126 11.19 3.41 2.07
CA ILE A 126 12.50 3.05 2.59
C ILE A 126 13.06 1.86 1.81
N LEU A 127 12.27 0.79 1.64
CA LEU A 127 12.69 -0.39 0.88
C LEU A 127 13.03 -0.05 -0.59
N SER A 128 12.26 0.83 -1.24
CA SER A 128 12.54 1.31 -2.61
C SER A 128 13.82 2.14 -2.70
N THR A 129 14.14 2.92 -1.67
CA THR A 129 15.40 3.67 -1.61
C THR A 129 16.59 2.72 -1.46
N MET A 130 16.49 1.73 -0.58
CA MET A 130 17.52 0.72 -0.37
C MET A 130 17.70 -0.20 -1.58
N ALA A 131 16.59 -0.54 -2.26
CA ALA A 131 16.61 -1.35 -3.48
C ALA A 131 17.38 -0.65 -4.62
N ALA A 132 17.10 0.63 -4.89
CA ALA A 132 17.74 1.36 -5.98
C ALA A 132 19.27 1.44 -5.81
N GLN A 133 19.75 1.74 -4.59
CA GLN A 133 21.19 1.76 -4.28
C GLN A 133 21.88 0.43 -4.58
N SER A 134 21.17 -0.69 -4.39
CA SER A 134 21.72 -2.02 -4.61
C SER A 134 21.74 -2.45 -6.08
N VAL A 135 20.85 -1.89 -6.91
CA VAL A 135 20.73 -2.21 -8.35
C VAL A 135 21.77 -1.44 -9.17
N ASP A 136 21.90 -0.13 -8.92
CA ASP A 136 22.82 0.75 -9.66
C ASP A 136 24.28 0.33 -9.49
N HIS A 137 24.65 -0.20 -8.31
CA HIS A 137 26.02 -0.66 -8.06
C HIS A 137 26.35 -2.03 -8.65
N ARG A 138 25.35 -2.76 -9.18
CA ARG A 138 25.50 -4.17 -9.58
C ARG A 138 25.29 -4.43 -11.07
N LEU A 139 24.56 -3.56 -11.78
CA LEU A 139 24.47 -3.57 -13.24
C LEU A 139 25.83 -3.38 -13.94
N PHE A 140 26.81 -2.80 -13.26
CA PHE A 140 28.14 -2.53 -13.82
C PHE A 140 29.20 -3.60 -13.50
N THR A 141 28.89 -4.61 -12.65
CA THR A 141 29.94 -5.38 -11.96
C THR A 141 29.87 -6.90 -12.11
N ASP A 142 28.71 -7.52 -12.39
CA ASP A 142 28.63 -8.99 -12.59
C ASP A 142 27.32 -9.47 -13.27
N PRO A 143 27.36 -10.51 -14.15
CA PRO A 143 26.18 -11.07 -14.82
C PRO A 143 25.45 -12.18 -14.03
N ALA A 144 25.98 -12.67 -12.90
CA ALA A 144 25.30 -13.66 -12.06
C ALA A 144 24.35 -12.97 -11.08
N PRO A 145 23.10 -13.42 -10.86
CA PRO A 145 22.13 -12.75 -9.99
C PRO A 145 22.53 -12.90 -8.51
N PRO A 146 23.14 -11.89 -7.86
CA PRO A 146 23.63 -12.05 -6.51
C PRO A 146 22.59 -11.56 -5.50
N PRO A 147 22.63 -12.08 -4.26
CA PRO A 147 21.72 -11.72 -3.18
C PRO A 147 21.77 -10.22 -2.82
N VAL A 148 20.62 -9.55 -2.66
CA VAL A 148 20.56 -8.11 -2.39
C VAL A 148 21.00 -7.83 -0.96
N ARG A 149 22.06 -7.04 -0.79
CA ARG A 149 22.54 -6.61 0.52
C ARG A 149 21.95 -5.24 0.83
N LEU A 150 20.94 -5.22 1.69
CA LEU A 150 20.29 -4.00 2.16
C LEU A 150 21.29 -3.20 3.01
N SER A 151 21.78 -2.08 2.49
CA SER A 151 22.60 -1.11 3.23
C SER A 151 21.93 0.25 3.14
N PHE A 152 21.65 0.86 4.29
CA PHE A 152 21.05 2.18 4.34
C PHE A 152 22.14 3.25 4.24
N ARG A 153 22.23 3.95 3.10
CA ARG A 153 23.07 5.14 2.96
C ARG A 153 22.21 6.39 2.87
N TRP A 154 22.42 7.32 3.80
CA TRP A 154 21.71 8.60 3.90
C TRP A 154 21.84 9.48 2.63
N THR A 155 22.90 9.33 1.86
CA THR A 155 23.21 10.19 0.70
C THR A 155 22.24 10.02 -0.47
N SER A 156 21.63 8.84 -0.69
CA SER A 156 20.61 8.69 -1.76
C SER A 156 19.18 8.95 -1.28
N PHE A 157 18.98 9.23 0.01
CA PHE A 157 17.67 9.60 0.52
C PHE A 157 17.23 10.97 -0.03
N GLY A 158 18.19 11.88 -0.26
CA GLY A 158 17.94 13.24 -0.76
C GLY A 158 17.27 13.31 -2.14
N ASP A 159 17.68 12.46 -3.09
CA ASP A 159 17.12 12.50 -4.46
C ASP A 159 15.68 11.95 -4.52
N LYS A 160 15.37 10.96 -3.69
CA LYS A 160 14.03 10.37 -3.59
C LYS A 160 13.10 11.15 -2.65
N LEU A 161 13.65 12.02 -1.80
CA LEU A 161 12.90 12.87 -0.89
C LEU A 161 11.91 13.80 -1.61
N LYS A 162 12.18 14.15 -2.87
CA LYS A 162 11.27 15.00 -3.67
C LYS A 162 9.93 14.32 -3.92
N ILE A 163 9.96 13.02 -4.25
CA ILE A 163 8.74 12.22 -4.49
C ILE A 163 8.07 11.91 -3.15
N GLY A 164 8.84 11.51 -2.14
CA GLY A 164 8.31 11.27 -0.79
C GLY A 164 7.69 12.53 -0.16
N GLY A 165 8.32 13.69 -0.37
CA GLY A 165 7.83 14.99 0.08
C GLY A 165 6.57 15.43 -0.67
N LEU A 166 6.49 15.19 -1.98
CA LEU A 166 5.26 15.43 -2.75
C LEU A 166 4.10 14.58 -2.21
N VAL A 167 4.34 13.29 -2.00
CA VAL A 167 3.34 12.35 -1.44
C VAL A 167 2.94 12.75 -0.02
N LEU A 168 3.90 13.17 0.82
CA LEU A 168 3.63 13.68 2.16
C LEU A 168 2.80 14.97 2.12
N CYS A 169 3.10 15.90 1.20
CA CYS A 169 2.33 17.12 1.03
C CYS A 169 0.89 16.82 0.59
N ILE A 170 0.68 15.85 -0.31
CA ILE A 170 -0.66 15.41 -0.71
C ILE A 170 -1.38 14.79 0.49
N ALA A 171 -0.73 13.88 1.22
CA ALA A 171 -1.32 13.23 2.39
C ALA A 171 -1.68 14.23 3.50
N VAL A 172 -0.77 15.16 3.82
CA VAL A 172 -1.01 16.24 4.79
C VAL A 172 -2.11 17.18 4.31
N GLY A 173 -2.13 17.54 3.02
CA GLY A 173 -3.17 18.37 2.42
C GLY A 173 -4.55 17.74 2.55
N VAL A 174 -4.68 16.44 2.23
CA VAL A 174 -5.94 15.68 2.38
C VAL A 174 -6.32 15.57 3.86
N THR A 175 -5.37 15.31 4.75
CA THR A 175 -5.62 15.19 6.20
C THR A 175 -6.07 16.52 6.81
N LEU A 176 -5.44 17.63 6.43
CA LEU A 176 -5.81 18.98 6.89
C LEU A 176 -7.17 19.40 6.34
N TYR A 177 -7.48 19.07 5.07
CA TYR A 177 -8.79 19.31 4.49
C TYR A 177 -9.88 18.53 5.24
N LYS A 178 -9.69 17.23 5.50
CA LYS A 178 -10.59 16.41 6.32
C LYS A 178 -10.73 16.98 7.76
N ALA A 179 -9.66 17.52 8.35
CA ALA A 179 -9.70 18.11 9.69
C ALA A 179 -10.38 19.48 9.76
N GLY A 180 -10.34 20.25 8.67
CA GLY A 180 -10.95 21.58 8.53
C GLY A 180 -12.43 21.58 8.15
N LEU A 181 -12.98 20.44 7.71
CA LEU A 181 -14.40 20.20 7.46
C LEU A 181 -15.24 20.01 8.75
N ARG A 182 -14.73 20.47 9.90
CA ARG A 182 -15.44 20.51 11.19
C ARG A 182 -16.34 21.73 11.30
#